data_AF-A0A662SD11-F1
#
_entry.id   AF-A0A662SD11-F1
#
_cell.length_a   1.000
_cell.length_b   1.000
_cell.length_c   1.000
_cell.angle_alpha   90.00
_cell.angle_beta   90.00
_cell.angle_gamma   90.00
#
_symmetry.space_group_name_H-M   'P 1'
#
loop_
_entity.id
_entity.type
_entity.pdbx_description
1 polymer ?
#
loop_
_entity_poly.entity_id
_entity_poly.type
_entity_poly.pdbx_seq_one_letter_code
_entity_poly.pdbx_strand_id
1 'polypeptide(L)'
;MSELQYDFNDGYGSVPAHRHINSDGTKGGWVADSASVASTVYVEENALIFDNANILENVRISGGAWISGNASISGNARISDKARVFGNAVVSDYAGVFDHVDIYGNARVSNCAKIFGYARIYDCAEISGEVGISGGAYVFGEAKVFGNVNISSEVFIFGKAEVSKTPIQIWGLAHSVTIFDNCIGIDCEQRDGCKQYTFSEWRYFAREEIKRMDLSVLKVYSALEPLLDSLVGDSLRG
;
A
#
# COMPACT_ATOMS: atom_id res chain seq x y z
N MET A 1 16.64 -19.24 34.94
CA MET A 1 17.20 -19.25 33.58
C MET A 1 17.19 -17.81 33.11
N SER A 2 18.30 -17.28 32.59
CA SER A 2 18.32 -15.92 32.03
C SER A 2 17.42 -15.84 30.81
N GLU A 3 16.58 -14.82 30.72
CA GLU A 3 15.83 -14.49 29.51
C GLU A 3 16.81 -14.32 28.34
N LEU A 4 16.46 -14.89 27.18
CA LEU A 4 17.24 -14.70 25.96
C LEU A 4 17.07 -13.26 25.51
N GLN A 5 18.18 -12.61 25.17
CA GLN A 5 18.20 -11.25 24.63
C GLN A 5 18.52 -11.34 23.14
N TYR A 6 17.83 -10.55 22.33
CA TYR A 6 18.06 -10.49 20.89
C TYR A 6 18.06 -9.05 20.39
N ASP A 7 19.02 -8.71 19.54
CA ASP A 7 19.07 -7.43 18.84
C ASP A 7 18.40 -7.56 17.47
N PHE A 8 17.25 -6.92 17.31
CA PHE A 8 16.50 -6.87 16.05
C PHE A 8 17.16 -5.95 15.01
N ASN A 9 18.27 -5.29 15.35
CA ASN A 9 19.01 -4.33 14.52
C ASN A 9 18.15 -3.12 14.11
N ASP A 10 17.24 -2.70 14.99
CA ASP A 10 16.36 -1.55 14.83
C ASP A 10 16.97 -0.24 15.38
N GLY A 11 18.16 -0.34 16.00
CA GLY A 11 18.88 0.78 16.61
C GLY A 11 18.55 1.02 18.08
N TYR A 12 17.68 0.21 18.70
CA TYR A 12 17.31 0.33 20.11
C TYR A 12 18.02 -0.68 21.03
N GLY A 13 18.81 -1.58 20.44
CA GLY A 13 19.60 -2.58 21.16
C GLY A 13 18.82 -3.85 21.47
N SER A 14 19.41 -4.74 22.28
CA SER A 14 18.79 -6.03 22.57
C SER A 14 17.61 -5.92 23.53
N VAL A 15 16.58 -6.72 23.28
CA VAL A 15 15.39 -6.88 24.13
C VAL A 15 15.14 -8.36 24.46
N PRO A 16 14.38 -8.67 25.53
CA PRO A 16 13.91 -10.02 25.79
C PRO A 16 13.17 -10.58 24.57
N ALA A 17 13.56 -11.77 24.15
CA ALA A 17 13.03 -12.40 22.94
C ALA A 17 13.19 -13.91 22.98
N HIS A 18 12.42 -14.59 22.15
CA HIS A 18 12.48 -16.03 21.98
C HIS A 18 12.35 -16.43 20.50
N ARG A 19 12.68 -17.68 20.22
CA ARG A 19 12.38 -18.30 18.92
C ARG A 19 10.96 -18.83 18.96
N HIS A 20 10.13 -18.43 17.99
CA HIS A 20 8.78 -18.98 17.86
C HIS A 20 8.84 -20.50 17.66
N ILE A 21 7.87 -21.25 18.20
CA ILE A 21 7.74 -22.69 17.93
C ILE A 21 6.50 -22.88 17.07
N ASN A 22 6.72 -23.31 15.84
CA ASN A 22 5.64 -23.60 14.91
C ASN A 22 4.84 -24.83 15.37
N SER A 23 3.61 -24.96 14.89
CA SER A 23 2.72 -26.07 15.25
C SER A 23 3.25 -27.45 14.84
N ASP A 24 4.18 -27.52 13.88
CA ASP A 24 4.91 -28.73 13.48
C ASP A 24 6.13 -29.04 14.36
N GLY A 25 6.39 -28.22 15.38
CA GLY A 25 7.52 -28.34 16.30
C GLY A 25 8.83 -27.72 15.80
N THR A 26 8.84 -27.14 14.59
CA THR A 26 10.03 -26.45 14.08
C THR A 26 10.27 -25.12 14.80
N LYS A 27 11.54 -24.73 14.93
CA LYS A 27 11.92 -23.42 15.48
C LYS A 27 11.81 -22.38 14.38
N GLY A 28 10.89 -21.44 14.54
CA GLY A 28 10.64 -20.31 13.67
C GLY A 28 11.56 -19.13 13.92
N GLY A 29 11.16 -17.94 13.49
CA GLY A 29 11.91 -16.69 13.62
C GLY A 29 12.01 -16.14 15.04
N TRP A 30 12.64 -14.96 15.18
CA TRP A 30 12.76 -14.26 16.46
C TRP A 30 11.53 -13.40 16.74
N VAL A 31 11.04 -13.52 17.96
CA VAL A 31 9.87 -12.80 18.48
C VAL A 31 10.26 -12.10 19.77
N ALA A 32 10.12 -10.77 19.84
CA ALA A 32 10.30 -10.05 21.09
C ALA A 32 9.19 -10.43 22.08
N ASP A 33 9.50 -10.50 23.37
CA ASP A 33 8.51 -10.89 24.39
C ASP A 33 7.36 -9.87 24.55
N SER A 34 7.53 -8.66 24.01
CA SER A 34 6.49 -7.63 23.92
C SER A 34 5.50 -7.84 22.76
N ALA A 35 5.85 -8.67 21.76
CA ALA A 35 4.98 -8.99 20.65
C ALA A 35 4.09 -10.21 20.97
N SER A 36 2.89 -10.23 20.39
CA SER A 36 1.91 -11.31 20.56
C SER A 36 1.79 -12.11 19.27
N VAL A 37 2.20 -13.38 19.29
CA VAL A 37 2.13 -14.30 18.15
C VAL A 37 1.36 -15.55 18.54
N ALA A 38 0.22 -15.81 17.89
CA ALA A 38 -0.57 -17.00 18.17
C ALA A 38 0.17 -18.28 17.76
N SER A 39 -0.04 -19.38 18.47
CA SER A 39 0.59 -20.69 18.19
C SER A 39 0.19 -21.30 16.83
N THR A 40 -0.88 -20.81 16.22
CA THR A 40 -1.34 -21.17 14.88
C THR A 40 -0.56 -20.47 13.76
N VAL A 41 0.16 -19.39 14.08
CA VAL A 41 0.99 -18.65 13.14
C VAL A 41 2.23 -19.47 12.80
N TYR A 42 2.56 -19.53 11.51
CA TYR A 42 3.83 -20.09 11.06
C TYR A 42 4.83 -18.96 10.84
N VAL A 43 6.00 -19.08 11.45
CA VAL A 43 7.11 -18.12 11.31
C VAL A 43 8.34 -18.89 10.83
N GLU A 44 8.90 -18.53 9.69
CA GLU A 44 10.17 -19.10 9.21
C GLU A 44 11.36 -18.52 9.99
N GLU A 45 12.47 -19.26 10.03
CA GLU A 45 13.66 -18.97 10.83
C GLU A 45 14.22 -17.55 10.71
N ASN A 46 14.13 -16.92 9.53
CA ASN A 46 14.74 -15.60 9.29
C ASN A 46 13.79 -14.41 9.55
N ALA A 47 12.52 -14.67 9.86
CA ALA A 47 11.56 -13.61 10.10
C ALA A 47 11.75 -12.96 11.48
N LEU A 48 11.50 -11.65 11.55
CA LEU A 48 11.68 -10.84 12.74
C LEU A 48 10.35 -10.19 13.11
N ILE A 49 9.91 -10.42 14.36
CA ILE A 49 8.67 -9.89 14.91
C ILE A 49 9.01 -9.22 16.24
N PHE A 50 8.72 -7.94 16.40
CA PHE A 50 9.06 -7.23 17.63
C PHE A 50 8.16 -6.00 17.88
N ASP A 51 8.54 -5.16 18.85
CA ASP A 51 7.71 -4.11 19.43
C ASP A 51 6.40 -4.70 19.98
N ASN A 52 5.25 -4.10 19.67
CA ASN A 52 3.91 -4.53 20.11
C ASN A 52 3.12 -5.19 18.98
N ALA A 53 3.80 -5.79 18.00
CA ALA A 53 3.14 -6.46 16.88
C ALA A 53 2.19 -7.55 17.39
N ASN A 54 1.00 -7.65 16.80
CA ASN A 54 -0.01 -8.63 17.16
C ASN A 54 -0.40 -9.47 15.94
N ILE A 55 -0.06 -10.75 15.96
CA ILE A 55 -0.20 -11.67 14.83
C ILE A 55 -1.02 -12.88 15.28
N LEU A 56 -2.16 -13.09 14.64
CA LEU A 56 -3.17 -14.05 15.06
C LEU A 56 -3.56 -15.00 13.92
N GLU A 57 -4.33 -16.04 14.26
CA GLU A 57 -4.95 -16.97 13.30
C GLU A 57 -3.91 -17.73 12.45
N ASN A 58 -4.15 -17.90 11.15
CA ASN A 58 -3.39 -18.80 10.28
C ASN A 58 -2.36 -18.07 9.40
N VAL A 59 -1.82 -16.96 9.90
CA VAL A 59 -0.84 -16.14 9.20
C VAL A 59 0.44 -16.95 8.94
N ARG A 60 1.05 -16.74 7.78
CA ARG A 60 2.37 -17.30 7.43
C ARG A 60 3.37 -16.20 7.17
N ILE A 61 4.48 -16.24 7.88
CA ILE A 61 5.58 -15.28 7.78
C ILE A 61 6.83 -16.03 7.39
N SER A 62 7.47 -15.62 6.30
CA SER A 62 8.66 -16.30 5.77
C SER A 62 9.70 -15.31 5.23
N GLY A 63 10.86 -15.81 4.80
CA GLY A 63 12.00 -14.99 4.40
C GLY A 63 12.55 -14.16 5.57
N GLY A 64 13.20 -13.04 5.23
CA GLY A 64 13.58 -11.97 6.16
C GLY A 64 12.49 -10.93 6.35
N ALA A 65 11.21 -11.35 6.39
CA ALA A 65 10.10 -10.45 6.68
C ALA A 65 10.27 -9.79 8.06
N TRP A 66 9.89 -8.52 8.13
CA TRP A 66 10.13 -7.66 9.29
C TRP A 66 8.81 -7.04 9.75
N ILE A 67 8.35 -7.40 10.94
CA ILE A 67 7.07 -6.94 11.48
C ILE A 67 7.31 -6.25 12.83
N SER A 68 6.90 -4.99 12.96
CA SER A 68 7.17 -4.21 14.16
C SER A 68 6.11 -3.13 14.42
N GLY A 69 6.35 -2.22 15.38
CA GLY A 69 5.37 -1.24 15.85
C GLY A 69 4.16 -1.88 16.53
N ASN A 70 2.96 -1.37 16.23
CA ASN A 70 1.67 -1.92 16.63
C ASN A 70 0.97 -2.62 15.45
N ALA A 71 1.73 -3.20 14.53
CA ALA A 71 1.16 -3.87 13.35
C ALA A 71 0.22 -5.01 13.78
N SER A 72 -0.93 -5.11 13.13
CA SER A 72 -1.91 -6.17 13.37
C SER A 72 -2.08 -7.04 12.14
N ILE A 73 -1.76 -8.33 12.26
CA ILE A 73 -1.84 -9.27 11.13
C ILE A 73 -2.71 -10.47 11.50
N SER A 74 -3.70 -10.80 10.67
CA SER A 74 -4.67 -11.88 10.96
C SER A 74 -5.17 -12.58 9.69
N GLY A 75 -6.11 -13.51 9.82
CA GLY A 75 -6.63 -14.30 8.72
C GLY A 75 -5.70 -15.43 8.30
N ASN A 76 -5.57 -15.58 6.99
CA ASN A 76 -4.64 -16.43 6.26
C ASN A 76 -3.58 -15.59 5.51
N ALA A 77 -3.26 -14.39 6.01
CA ALA A 77 -2.34 -13.48 5.37
C ALA A 77 -0.94 -14.10 5.22
N ARG A 78 -0.20 -13.66 4.20
CA ARG A 78 1.15 -14.14 3.89
C ARG A 78 2.10 -12.98 3.74
N ILE A 79 3.14 -12.95 4.57
CA ILE A 79 4.20 -11.94 4.51
C ILE A 79 5.51 -12.67 4.24
N SER A 80 6.23 -12.33 3.15
CA SER A 80 7.50 -13.01 2.86
C SER A 80 8.60 -12.12 2.30
N ASP A 81 9.73 -12.75 2.00
CA ASP A 81 10.93 -12.16 1.41
C ASP A 81 11.57 -11.10 2.30
N LYS A 82 11.49 -9.82 1.96
CA LYS A 82 11.98 -8.70 2.78
C LYS A 82 10.86 -7.69 3.05
N ALA A 83 9.61 -8.13 2.96
CA ALA A 83 8.46 -7.28 3.22
C ALA A 83 8.49 -6.77 4.66
N ARG A 84 8.15 -5.49 4.83
CA ARG A 84 8.12 -4.80 6.12
C ARG A 84 6.71 -4.31 6.42
N VAL A 85 6.18 -4.70 7.58
CA VAL A 85 4.86 -4.25 8.07
C VAL A 85 5.05 -3.63 9.45
N PHE A 86 4.86 -2.32 9.58
CA PHE A 86 5.18 -1.60 10.80
C PHE A 86 4.23 -0.43 11.09
N GLY A 87 4.43 0.31 12.19
CA GLY A 87 3.48 1.34 12.62
C GLY A 87 2.18 0.71 13.13
N ASN A 88 1.02 1.25 12.77
CA ASN A 88 -0.30 0.69 13.11
C ASN A 88 -0.94 -0.02 11.89
N ALA A 89 -0.12 -0.53 10.98
CA ALA A 89 -0.61 -1.18 9.76
C ALA A 89 -1.43 -2.43 10.08
N VAL A 90 -2.47 -2.68 9.27
CA VAL A 90 -3.32 -3.86 9.37
C VAL A 90 -3.23 -4.67 8.08
N VAL A 91 -2.92 -5.96 8.21
CA VAL A 91 -2.93 -6.91 7.09
C VAL A 91 -3.79 -8.11 7.45
N SER A 92 -4.88 -8.37 6.73
CA SER A 92 -5.87 -9.38 7.11
C SER A 92 -6.33 -10.28 5.96
N ASP A 93 -7.20 -11.24 6.30
CA ASP A 93 -7.85 -12.16 5.36
C ASP A 93 -6.85 -12.99 4.55
N TYR A 94 -6.85 -12.91 3.22
CA TYR A 94 -5.95 -13.65 2.33
C TYR A 94 -4.88 -12.75 1.71
N ALA A 95 -4.62 -11.58 2.30
CA ALA A 95 -3.66 -10.62 1.77
C ALA A 95 -2.25 -11.21 1.69
N GLY A 96 -1.55 -10.95 0.59
CA GLY A 96 -0.18 -11.37 0.33
C GLY A 96 0.75 -10.17 0.16
N VAL A 97 1.83 -10.12 0.92
CA VAL A 97 2.84 -9.05 0.91
C VAL A 97 4.21 -9.68 0.74
N PHE A 98 4.89 -9.34 -0.35
CA PHE A 98 6.06 -10.06 -0.83
C PHE A 98 7.18 -9.09 -1.25
N ASP A 99 8.35 -9.63 -1.62
CA ASP A 99 9.52 -8.88 -2.09
C ASP A 99 10.03 -7.80 -1.11
N HIS A 100 10.10 -6.53 -1.52
CA HIS A 100 10.66 -5.39 -0.74
C HIS A 100 9.57 -4.37 -0.41
N VAL A 101 8.34 -4.83 -0.16
CA VAL A 101 7.19 -3.97 0.11
C VAL A 101 7.24 -3.37 1.52
N ASP A 102 6.86 -2.11 1.64
CA ASP A 102 6.66 -1.43 2.93
C ASP A 102 5.18 -1.11 3.15
N ILE A 103 4.60 -1.60 4.25
CA ILE A 103 3.26 -1.23 4.72
C ILE A 103 3.38 -0.60 6.11
N TYR A 104 2.98 0.66 6.25
CA TYR A 104 3.14 1.38 7.52
C TYR A 104 2.09 2.48 7.75
N GLY A 105 2.25 3.26 8.82
CA GLY A 105 1.22 4.22 9.24
C GLY A 105 -0.01 3.49 9.77
N ASN A 106 -1.21 3.91 9.41
CA ASN A 106 -2.49 3.26 9.68
C ASN A 106 -3.03 2.53 8.43
N ALA A 107 -2.17 2.17 7.47
CA ALA A 107 -2.58 1.54 6.23
C ALA A 107 -3.25 0.17 6.47
N ARG A 108 -4.21 -0.18 5.62
CA ARG A 108 -4.97 -1.43 5.70
C ARG A 108 -4.92 -2.18 4.38
N VAL A 109 -4.55 -3.46 4.44
CA VAL A 109 -4.53 -4.37 3.29
C VAL A 109 -5.30 -5.64 3.64
N SER A 110 -6.34 -5.96 2.88
CA SER A 110 -7.28 -7.02 3.24
C SER A 110 -7.84 -7.77 2.03
N ASN A 111 -8.76 -8.72 2.29
CA ASN A 111 -9.33 -9.65 1.30
C ASN A 111 -8.24 -10.44 0.55
N CYS A 112 -8.20 -10.36 -0.79
CA CYS A 112 -7.29 -11.13 -1.65
C CYS A 112 -6.18 -10.27 -2.26
N ALA A 113 -5.87 -9.12 -1.66
CA ALA A 113 -4.89 -8.18 -2.19
C ALA A 113 -3.48 -8.80 -2.20
N LYS A 114 -2.76 -8.64 -3.32
CA LYS A 114 -1.39 -9.11 -3.51
C LYS A 114 -0.49 -7.93 -3.83
N ILE A 115 0.44 -7.66 -2.93
CA ILE A 115 1.38 -6.55 -3.02
C ILE A 115 2.80 -7.11 -3.12
N PHE A 116 3.55 -6.69 -4.14
CA PHE A 116 4.89 -7.20 -4.42
C PHE A 116 5.77 -6.14 -5.12
N GLY A 117 7.03 -6.46 -5.42
CA GLY A 117 8.02 -5.52 -5.93
C GLY A 117 8.61 -4.60 -4.86
N TYR A 118 8.49 -3.29 -5.06
CA TYR A 118 9.03 -2.23 -4.19
C TYR A 118 7.93 -1.26 -3.74
N ALA A 119 6.67 -1.73 -3.71
CA ALA A 119 5.53 -0.88 -3.40
C ALA A 119 5.57 -0.35 -1.96
N ARG A 120 5.04 0.86 -1.74
CA ARG A 120 4.90 1.47 -0.42
C ARG A 120 3.46 1.89 -0.16
N ILE A 121 2.88 1.39 0.92
CA ILE A 121 1.50 1.65 1.33
C ILE A 121 1.52 2.24 2.72
N TYR A 122 1.03 3.46 2.89
CA TYR A 122 1.16 4.16 4.16
C TYR A 122 0.07 5.20 4.42
N ASP A 123 0.24 5.98 5.49
CA ASP A 123 -0.77 6.89 6.04
C ASP A 123 -2.07 6.16 6.40
N CYS A 124 -3.21 6.50 5.81
CA CYS A 124 -4.51 5.89 6.05
C CYS A 124 -5.04 5.17 4.78
N ALA A 125 -4.14 4.73 3.89
CA ALA A 125 -4.52 4.04 2.67
C ALA A 125 -5.24 2.71 2.94
N GLU A 126 -6.27 2.41 2.16
CA GLU A 126 -7.05 1.17 2.25
C GLU A 126 -7.01 0.41 0.92
N ILE A 127 -6.57 -0.86 0.98
CA ILE A 127 -6.51 -1.75 -0.19
C ILE A 127 -7.31 -3.00 0.13
N SER A 128 -8.35 -3.28 -0.66
CA SER A 128 -9.23 -4.41 -0.39
C SER A 128 -9.88 -4.98 -1.66
N GLY A 129 -9.89 -6.30 -1.82
CA GLY A 129 -10.50 -6.98 -2.97
C GLY A 129 -9.48 -7.88 -3.68
N GLU A 130 -9.65 -8.09 -4.97
CA GLU A 130 -8.70 -8.78 -5.85
C GLU A 130 -7.74 -7.76 -6.47
N VAL A 131 -6.97 -7.09 -5.62
CA VAL A 131 -6.03 -6.04 -6.04
C VAL A 131 -4.62 -6.61 -6.20
N GLY A 132 -4.00 -6.42 -7.36
CA GLY A 132 -2.58 -6.66 -7.59
C GLY A 132 -1.81 -5.34 -7.66
N ILE A 133 -0.88 -5.10 -6.75
CA ILE A 133 0.02 -3.93 -6.78
C ILE A 133 1.47 -4.42 -6.89
N SER A 134 2.18 -3.87 -7.87
CA SER A 134 3.55 -4.27 -8.21
C SER A 134 4.40 -3.10 -8.71
N GLY A 135 5.70 -3.32 -8.89
CA GLY A 135 6.65 -2.25 -9.23
C GLY A 135 6.95 -1.35 -8.03
N GLY A 136 7.28 -0.08 -8.26
CA GLY A 136 7.49 0.93 -7.21
C GLY A 136 6.26 1.76 -6.87
N ALA A 137 5.05 1.18 -6.91
CA ALA A 137 3.83 1.94 -6.65
C ALA A 137 3.76 2.53 -5.22
N TYR A 138 3.24 3.75 -5.09
CA TYR A 138 3.00 4.42 -3.82
C TYR A 138 1.50 4.61 -3.61
N VAL A 139 0.96 4.12 -2.49
CA VAL A 139 -0.44 4.32 -2.08
C VAL A 139 -0.48 4.96 -0.70
N PHE A 140 -1.00 6.19 -0.59
CA PHE A 140 -0.91 6.97 0.65
C PHE A 140 -2.06 7.98 0.82
N GLY A 141 -2.01 8.79 1.88
CA GLY A 141 -3.15 9.63 2.29
C GLY A 141 -4.35 8.79 2.77
N GLU A 142 -5.56 9.15 2.32
CA GLU A 142 -6.82 8.43 2.55
C GLU A 142 -7.25 7.63 1.29
N ALA A 143 -6.30 7.28 0.42
CA ALA A 143 -6.59 6.62 -0.85
C ALA A 143 -7.21 5.23 -0.65
N LYS A 144 -8.15 4.87 -1.53
CA LYS A 144 -8.86 3.59 -1.52
C LYS A 144 -8.68 2.87 -2.84
N VAL A 145 -8.10 1.67 -2.81
CA VAL A 145 -7.97 0.79 -3.97
C VAL A 145 -8.79 -0.47 -3.73
N PHE A 146 -9.77 -0.74 -4.58
CA PHE A 146 -10.71 -1.83 -4.35
C PHE A 146 -11.23 -2.51 -5.60
N GLY A 147 -11.93 -3.64 -5.44
CA GLY A 147 -12.47 -4.40 -6.56
C GLY A 147 -11.42 -5.30 -7.21
N ASN A 148 -11.39 -5.36 -8.55
CA ASN A 148 -10.44 -6.16 -9.32
C ASN A 148 -9.53 -5.22 -10.13
N VAL A 149 -8.38 -4.89 -9.54
CA VAL A 149 -7.47 -3.85 -10.04
C VAL A 149 -6.07 -4.40 -10.14
N ASN A 150 -5.40 -4.15 -11.26
CA ASN A 150 -3.98 -4.41 -11.42
C ASN A 150 -3.23 -3.10 -11.64
N ILE A 151 -2.34 -2.77 -10.72
CA ILE A 151 -1.43 -1.63 -10.76
C ILE A 151 -0.02 -2.17 -10.90
N SER A 152 0.67 -1.71 -11.93
CA SER A 152 2.07 -2.03 -12.19
C SER A 152 2.83 -0.76 -12.51
N SER A 153 4.14 -0.78 -12.28
CA SER A 153 5.06 0.36 -12.51
C SER A 153 4.98 1.44 -11.42
N GLU A 154 5.62 2.59 -11.66
CA GLU A 154 5.64 3.74 -10.77
C GLU A 154 4.30 4.51 -10.85
N VAL A 155 3.34 4.09 -10.04
CA VAL A 155 2.03 4.77 -9.90
C VAL A 155 1.91 5.37 -8.52
N PHE A 156 1.48 6.63 -8.45
CA PHE A 156 1.20 7.34 -7.20
C PHE A 156 -0.31 7.49 -7.02
N ILE A 157 -0.86 6.84 -6.00
CA ILE A 157 -2.28 6.92 -5.60
C ILE A 157 -2.32 7.57 -4.22
N PHE A 158 -3.01 8.69 -4.10
CA PHE A 158 -2.84 9.57 -2.94
C PHE A 158 -4.09 10.39 -2.64
N GLY A 159 -4.03 11.11 -1.50
CA GLY A 159 -5.12 11.98 -1.07
C GLY A 159 -6.38 11.19 -0.85
N LYS A 160 -7.49 11.58 -1.46
CA LYS A 160 -8.80 10.88 -1.36
C LYS A 160 -9.14 10.09 -2.62
N ALA A 161 -8.13 9.66 -3.38
CA ALA A 161 -8.35 8.93 -4.63
C ALA A 161 -9.10 7.62 -4.38
N GLU A 162 -10.10 7.34 -5.21
CA GLU A 162 -10.75 6.03 -5.30
C GLU A 162 -10.32 5.35 -6.61
N VAL A 163 -9.98 4.06 -6.50
CA VAL A 163 -9.45 3.25 -7.61
C VAL A 163 -10.11 1.88 -7.61
N SER A 164 -11.10 1.70 -8.47
CA SER A 164 -11.78 0.44 -8.78
C SER A 164 -11.39 -0.15 -10.14
N LYS A 165 -10.62 0.62 -10.92
CA LYS A 165 -10.05 0.26 -12.23
C LYS A 165 -8.61 0.75 -12.30
N THR A 166 -7.79 0.18 -13.19
CA THR A 166 -6.41 0.64 -13.39
C THR A 166 -6.39 2.13 -13.77
N PRO A 167 -5.69 3.00 -13.02
CA PRO A 167 -5.60 4.43 -13.33
C PRO A 167 -5.00 4.67 -14.73
N ILE A 168 -5.48 5.71 -15.42
CA ILE A 168 -4.93 6.11 -16.72
C ILE A 168 -3.85 7.15 -16.48
N GLN A 169 -2.62 6.87 -16.90
CA GLN A 169 -1.50 7.81 -16.85
C GLN A 169 -1.18 8.36 -18.25
N ILE A 170 -1.08 9.69 -18.37
CA ILE A 170 -0.73 10.38 -19.60
C ILE A 170 0.62 11.08 -19.40
N TRP A 171 1.62 10.58 -20.13
CA TRP A 171 3.01 11.04 -20.09
C TRP A 171 3.36 11.86 -21.34
N GLY A 172 4.49 12.57 -21.29
CA GLY A 172 4.99 13.39 -22.42
C GLY A 172 4.34 14.77 -22.54
N LEU A 173 3.62 15.20 -21.50
CA LEU A 173 3.09 16.55 -21.33
C LEU A 173 4.06 17.38 -20.49
N ALA A 174 3.88 18.71 -20.50
CA ALA A 174 4.56 19.59 -19.55
C ALA A 174 4.21 19.25 -18.08
N HIS A 175 3.00 18.71 -17.85
CA HIS A 175 2.51 18.23 -16.57
C HIS A 175 1.89 16.84 -16.73
N SER A 176 2.39 15.82 -16.03
CA SER A 176 1.80 14.47 -16.10
C SER A 176 0.40 14.46 -15.50
N VAL A 177 -0.49 13.67 -16.11
CA VAL A 177 -1.90 13.57 -15.70
C VAL A 177 -2.21 12.12 -15.35
N THR A 178 -2.77 11.89 -14.17
CA THR A 178 -3.29 10.59 -13.74
C THR A 178 -4.78 10.70 -13.45
N ILE A 179 -5.59 9.84 -14.06
CA ILE A 179 -7.04 9.83 -13.89
C ILE A 179 -7.43 8.64 -13.00
N PHE A 180 -8.09 8.96 -11.88
CA PHE A 180 -8.69 8.01 -10.95
C PHE A 180 -10.21 7.99 -11.12
N ASP A 181 -10.93 7.21 -10.31
CA ASP A 181 -12.39 7.10 -10.44
C ASP A 181 -13.13 8.36 -10.01
N ASN A 182 -12.56 9.16 -9.10
CA ASN A 182 -13.20 10.33 -8.49
C ASN A 182 -12.42 11.64 -8.63
N CYS A 183 -11.19 11.59 -9.17
CA CYS A 183 -10.30 12.75 -9.23
C CYS A 183 -9.22 12.60 -10.31
N ILE A 184 -8.54 13.72 -10.56
CA ILE A 184 -7.41 13.83 -11.47
C ILE A 184 -6.21 14.36 -10.69
N GLY A 185 -5.09 13.64 -10.77
CA GLY A 185 -3.79 14.03 -10.25
C GLY A 185 -2.92 14.67 -11.33
N ILE A 186 -2.24 15.76 -10.99
CA ILE A 186 -1.32 16.49 -11.87
C ILE A 186 0.06 16.57 -11.24
N ASP A 187 1.11 16.33 -12.03
CA ASP A 187 2.52 16.31 -11.58
C ASP A 187 2.82 15.24 -10.53
N CYS A 188 2.23 14.07 -10.75
CA CYS A 188 2.26 12.94 -9.81
C CYS A 188 3.54 12.11 -9.87
N GLU A 189 4.66 12.74 -10.21
CA GLU A 189 5.97 12.10 -10.33
C GLU A 189 6.79 12.23 -9.04
N GLN A 190 6.41 13.17 -8.16
CA GLN A 190 7.09 13.44 -6.89
C GLN A 190 6.06 13.71 -5.79
N ARG A 191 6.40 13.26 -4.57
CA ARG A 191 5.53 13.30 -3.38
C ARG A 191 4.95 14.68 -3.07
N ASP A 192 5.73 15.74 -3.29
CA ASP A 192 5.36 17.11 -2.91
C ASP A 192 4.93 17.98 -4.11
N GLY A 193 5.01 17.44 -5.33
CA GLY A 193 4.63 18.14 -6.56
C GLY A 193 3.17 17.93 -6.95
N CYS A 194 2.55 16.84 -6.49
CA CYS A 194 1.25 16.44 -7.02
C CYS A 194 0.08 17.27 -6.47
N LYS A 195 -0.82 17.67 -7.36
CA LYS A 195 -2.09 18.32 -7.04
C LYS A 195 -3.25 17.44 -7.46
N GLN A 196 -4.24 17.31 -6.59
CA GLN A 196 -5.45 16.53 -6.84
C GLN A 196 -6.65 17.46 -7.01
N TYR A 197 -7.46 17.18 -8.02
CA TYR A 197 -8.68 17.93 -8.32
C TYR A 197 -9.84 16.96 -8.54
N THR A 198 -11.01 17.28 -8.00
CA THR A 198 -12.26 16.60 -8.36
C THR A 198 -12.61 16.88 -9.83
N PHE A 199 -13.44 16.04 -10.46
CA PHE A 199 -13.90 16.33 -11.83
C PHE A 199 -14.66 17.66 -11.95
N SER A 200 -15.35 18.07 -10.89
CA SER A 200 -16.03 19.38 -10.86
C SER A 200 -15.03 20.51 -10.90
N GLU A 201 -14.03 20.52 -10.02
CA GLU A 201 -12.96 21.52 -10.01
C GLU A 201 -12.19 21.52 -11.33
N TRP A 202 -11.91 20.33 -11.88
CA TRP A 202 -11.25 20.18 -13.17
C TRP A 202 -12.03 20.86 -14.31
N ARG A 203 -13.36 20.67 -14.37
CA ARG A 203 -14.21 21.33 -15.38
C ARG A 203 -14.23 22.86 -15.27
N TYR A 204 -13.95 23.41 -14.08
CA TYR A 204 -13.88 24.85 -13.84
C TYR A 204 -12.49 25.46 -14.08
N PHE A 205 -11.45 24.65 -14.32
CA PHE A 205 -10.20 25.21 -14.83
C PHE A 205 -10.50 25.93 -16.15
N ALA A 206 -10.49 27.26 -16.08
CA ALA A 206 -10.82 28.08 -17.22
C ALA A 206 -9.79 27.74 -18.30
N ARG A 207 -10.24 27.47 -19.54
CA ARG A 207 -9.36 27.20 -20.70
C ARG A 207 -8.19 28.18 -20.83
N GLU A 208 -8.33 29.39 -20.28
CA GLU A 208 -7.30 30.43 -20.21
C GLU A 208 -6.14 30.14 -19.24
N GLU A 209 -6.36 29.44 -18.13
CA GLU A 209 -5.27 29.01 -17.23
C GLU A 209 -4.47 27.86 -17.86
N ILE A 210 -5.16 26.90 -18.49
CA ILE A 210 -4.55 25.79 -19.22
C ILE A 210 -3.72 26.31 -20.42
N LYS A 211 -4.24 27.31 -21.15
CA LYS A 211 -3.49 28.00 -22.21
C LYS A 211 -2.19 28.66 -21.73
N ARG A 212 -2.17 29.16 -20.48
CA ARG A 212 -0.98 29.83 -19.91
C ARG A 212 0.08 28.84 -19.45
N MET A 213 -0.29 27.59 -19.18
CA MET A 213 0.64 26.55 -18.76
C MET A 213 1.42 25.99 -19.96
N ASP A 214 0.71 25.57 -21.02
CA ASP A 214 1.30 25.17 -22.31
C ASP A 214 0.19 24.98 -23.38
N LEU A 215 0.43 25.44 -24.61
CA LEU A 215 -0.45 25.19 -25.76
C LEU A 215 -0.56 23.69 -26.13
N SER A 216 0.45 22.88 -25.81
CA SER A 216 0.44 21.43 -26.00
C SER A 216 -0.58 20.74 -25.07
N VAL A 217 -0.71 21.24 -23.83
CA VAL A 217 -1.65 20.74 -22.82
C VAL A 217 -3.08 21.05 -23.23
N LEU A 218 -3.34 22.19 -23.88
CA LEU A 218 -4.68 22.54 -24.38
C LEU A 218 -5.22 21.53 -25.41
N LYS A 219 -4.36 21.02 -26.30
CA LYS A 219 -4.75 20.00 -27.28
C LYS A 219 -5.15 18.70 -26.60
N VAL A 220 -4.40 18.30 -25.57
CA VAL A 220 -4.69 17.09 -24.80
C VAL A 220 -5.97 17.28 -23.97
N TYR A 221 -6.17 18.45 -23.37
CA TYR A 221 -7.40 18.80 -22.66
C TYR A 221 -8.64 18.68 -23.54
N SER A 222 -8.57 19.20 -24.78
CA SER A 222 -9.69 19.11 -25.72
C SER A 222 -10.02 17.67 -26.16
N ALA A 223 -9.04 16.76 -26.10
CA ALA A 223 -9.24 15.33 -26.38
C ALA A 223 -9.66 14.54 -25.13
N LEU A 224 -9.29 15.00 -23.94
CA LEU A 224 -9.65 14.43 -22.64
C LEU A 224 -11.08 14.75 -22.21
N GLU A 225 -11.57 15.96 -22.52
CA GLU A 225 -12.89 16.44 -22.12
C GLU A 225 -14.02 15.45 -22.49
N PRO A 226 -14.12 14.93 -23.74
CA PRO A 226 -15.13 13.93 -24.08
C PRO A 226 -14.96 12.58 -23.35
N LEU A 227 -13.72 12.21 -23.06
CA LEU A 227 -13.37 10.94 -22.39
C LEU A 227 -13.78 11.00 -20.91
N LEU A 228 -13.47 12.11 -20.25
CA LEU A 228 -13.93 12.42 -18.89
C LEU A 228 -15.45 12.52 -18.83
N ASP A 229 -16.09 13.16 -19.82
CA ASP A 229 -17.56 13.22 -19.88
C ASP A 229 -18.20 11.83 -20.03
N SER A 230 -17.56 10.90 -20.76
CA SER A 230 -18.03 9.51 -20.84
C SER A 230 -17.83 8.74 -19.53
N LEU A 231 -16.77 9.03 -18.77
CA LEU A 231 -16.47 8.37 -17.49
C LEU A 231 -17.35 8.89 -16.35
N VAL A 232 -17.66 10.19 -16.35
CA VAL A 232 -18.46 10.87 -15.31
C VAL A 232 -19.96 10.84 -15.65
N GLY A 233 -20.33 10.73 -16.93
CA GLY A 233 -21.73 10.70 -17.39
C GLY A 233 -22.54 9.51 -16.86
N ASP A 234 -21.87 8.41 -16.50
CA ASP A 234 -22.49 7.22 -15.92
C ASP A 234 -22.61 7.26 -14.39
N SER A 235 -21.85 8.12 -13.69
CA SER A 235 -21.86 8.18 -12.21
C SER A 235 -22.91 9.13 -11.62
N LEU A 236 -23.67 9.85 -12.46
CA LEU A 236 -24.79 10.73 -12.05
C LEU A 236 -26.17 10.20 -12.46
N ARG A 237 -26.27 8.92 -12.85
CA ARG A 237 -27.55 8.25 -13.19
C ARG A 237 -28.01 7.18 -12.18
N GLY A 238 -27.35 7.05 -11.03
CA GLY A 238 -27.72 6.12 -9.95
C GLY A 238 -28.26 6.84 -8.72
#